data_AF-A0A100W384-F1
#
_entry.id   AF-A0A100W384-F1
#
_cell.length_a   1.000
_cell.length_b   1.000
_cell.length_c   1.000
_cell.angle_alpha   90.00
_cell.angle_beta   90.00
_cell.angle_gamma   90.00
#
_symmetry.space_group_name_H-M   'P 1'
#
loop_
_entity.id
_entity.type
_entity.pdbx_description
1 polymer ?
#
loop_
_entity_poly.entity_id
_entity_poly.type
_entity_poly.pdbx_seq_one_letter_code
_entity_poly.pdbx_strand_id
1 'polypeptide(L)'
;MTQRSVRRRNRILAGGVILIAFAAMWGQYSMWQRYGVFDWWSAQPRFVKVLGRDYERGRFHNPPTPHYCIIDTMFPFDYPIAADVVGGPDGRPCDFHGTPTGVYLRWKDGTWTQYQLLGAP
;
A
#
# COMPACT_ATOMS: atom_id res chain seq x y z
N MET A 1 -8.32 30.95 40.93
CA MET A 1 -8.32 29.48 40.70
C MET A 1 -7.28 28.84 41.62
N THR A 2 -7.67 27.88 42.44
CA THR A 2 -6.77 27.22 43.41
C THR A 2 -5.85 26.20 42.72
N GLN A 3 -4.61 26.11 43.17
CA GLN A 3 -3.54 25.28 42.59
C GLN A 3 -3.90 23.78 42.43
N ARG A 4 -4.85 23.27 43.23
CA ARG A 4 -5.40 21.90 43.12
C ARG A 4 -6.33 21.70 41.91
N SER A 5 -7.10 22.71 41.47
CA SER A 5 -8.01 22.55 40.32
C SER A 5 -7.22 22.47 39.00
N VAL A 6 -6.09 23.20 38.91
CA VAL A 6 -5.18 23.20 37.76
C VAL A 6 -4.51 21.84 37.58
N ARG A 7 -4.02 21.21 38.66
CA ARG A 7 -3.44 19.85 38.61
C ARG A 7 -4.45 18.78 38.18
N ARG A 8 -5.70 18.86 38.64
CA ARG A 8 -6.77 17.93 38.25
C ARG A 8 -7.13 18.10 36.77
N ARG A 9 -7.24 19.34 36.28
CA ARG A 9 -7.49 19.65 34.86
C ARG A 9 -6.38 19.12 33.95
N ASN A 10 -5.11 19.32 34.32
CA ASN A 10 -3.98 18.82 33.52
C ASN A 10 -3.94 17.29 33.45
N ARG A 11 -4.28 16.58 34.53
CA ARG A 11 -4.37 15.10 34.51
C ARG A 11 -5.48 14.61 33.58
N ILE A 12 -6.63 15.27 33.58
CA ILE A 12 -7.75 14.93 32.69
C ILE A 12 -7.37 15.18 31.22
N LEU A 13 -6.74 16.31 30.93
CA LEU A 13 -6.25 16.62 29.57
C LEU A 13 -5.21 15.61 29.10
N ALA A 14 -4.22 15.30 29.95
CA ALA A 14 -3.20 14.30 29.62
C ALA A 14 -3.81 12.91 29.39
N GLY A 15 -4.74 12.48 30.26
CA GLY A 15 -5.46 11.22 30.08
C GLY A 15 -6.29 11.19 28.79
N GLY A 16 -6.95 12.31 28.44
CA GLY A 16 -7.67 12.46 27.19
C GLY A 16 -6.75 12.32 25.97
N VAL A 17 -5.60 12.98 25.97
CA VAL A 17 -4.60 12.88 24.88
C VAL A 17 -4.11 11.44 24.73
N ILE A 18 -3.83 10.75 25.85
CA ILE A 18 -3.39 9.36 25.83
C ILE A 18 -4.47 8.46 25.21
N LEU A 19 -5.73 8.60 25.63
CA LEU A 19 -6.84 7.81 25.08
C LEU A 19 -7.05 8.05 23.59
N ILE A 20 -6.96 9.31 23.14
CA ILE A 20 -7.06 9.66 21.71
C ILE A 20 -5.90 9.02 20.93
N ALA A 21 -4.67 9.09 21.45
CA ALA A 21 -3.51 8.47 20.82
C ALA A 21 -3.68 6.94 20.70
N PHE A 22 -4.13 6.28 21.77
CA PHE A 22 -4.41 4.83 21.75
C PHE A 22 -5.51 4.47 20.74
N ALA A 23 -6.59 5.24 20.68
CA ALA A 23 -7.67 5.01 19.72
C ALA A 23 -7.18 5.16 18.27
N ALA A 24 -6.35 6.18 17.99
CA ALA A 24 -5.76 6.38 16.67
C ALA A 24 -4.82 5.24 16.27
N MET A 25 -3.93 4.81 17.18
CA MET A 25 -3.02 3.68 16.95
C MET A 25 -3.79 2.37 16.72
N TRP A 26 -4.84 2.12 17.51
CA TRP A 26 -5.68 0.94 17.37
C TRP A 26 -6.44 0.93 16.03
N GLY A 27 -7.00 2.08 15.64
CA GLY A 27 -7.65 2.26 14.34
C GLY A 27 -6.69 1.94 13.19
N GLN A 28 -5.49 2.48 13.23
CA GLN A 28 -4.45 2.23 12.23
C GLN A 28 -4.03 0.73 12.19
N TYR A 29 -3.77 0.13 13.35
CA TYR A 29 -3.43 -1.29 13.48
C TYR A 29 -4.53 -2.20 12.91
N SER A 30 -5.79 -1.89 13.19
CA SER A 30 -6.93 -2.66 12.68
C SER A 30 -7.07 -2.57 11.16
N MET A 31 -6.77 -1.41 10.55
CA MET A 31 -6.70 -1.29 9.10
C MET A 31 -5.59 -2.16 8.53
N TRP A 32 -4.39 -2.12 9.13
CA TRP A 32 -3.26 -2.92 8.67
C TRP A 32 -3.55 -4.42 8.73
N GLN A 33 -4.20 -4.90 9.80
CA GLN A 33 -4.63 -6.30 9.87
C GLN A 33 -5.68 -6.66 8.81
N ARG A 34 -6.70 -5.83 8.61
CA ARG A 34 -7.77 -6.09 7.61
C ARG A 34 -7.24 -6.18 6.18
N TYR A 35 -6.24 -5.39 5.85
CA TYR A 35 -5.61 -5.41 4.53
C TYR A 35 -4.44 -6.40 4.42
N GLY A 36 -4.18 -7.21 5.46
CA GLY A 36 -3.08 -8.17 5.45
C GLY A 36 -1.70 -7.51 5.36
N VAL A 37 -1.57 -6.22 5.70
CA VAL A 37 -0.34 -5.43 5.61
C VAL A 37 0.83 -6.09 6.37
N PHE A 38 0.52 -6.77 7.48
CA PHE A 38 1.52 -7.52 8.23
C PHE A 38 1.95 -8.81 7.55
N ASP A 39 1.06 -9.48 6.82
CA ASP A 39 1.44 -10.65 6.00
C ASP A 39 2.33 -10.21 4.85
N TRP A 40 2.16 -8.97 4.37
CA TRP A 40 3.01 -8.38 3.35
C TRP A 40 4.44 -8.09 3.86
N TRP A 41 4.70 -8.30 5.15
CA TRP A 41 6.07 -8.30 5.67
C TRP A 41 6.80 -9.61 5.35
N SER A 42 6.10 -10.75 5.41
CA SER A 42 6.70 -12.09 5.38
C SER A 42 6.40 -12.85 4.09
N ALA A 43 5.30 -12.54 3.42
CA ALA A 43 4.84 -13.20 2.22
C ALA A 43 4.33 -12.17 1.21
N GLN A 44 4.64 -12.40 -0.07
CA GLN A 44 3.98 -11.67 -1.14
C GLN A 44 2.46 -11.89 -1.03
N PRO A 45 1.61 -10.92 -1.41
CA PRO A 45 0.16 -11.08 -1.39
C PRO A 45 -0.32 -11.97 -2.53
N ARG A 46 -1.39 -12.76 -2.31
CA ARG A 46 -2.01 -13.54 -3.41
C ARG A 46 -2.84 -12.66 -4.34
N PHE A 47 -3.45 -11.62 -3.80
CA PHE A 47 -4.26 -10.64 -4.50
C PHE A 47 -3.79 -9.22 -4.17
N VAL A 48 -3.77 -8.34 -5.16
CA VAL A 48 -3.45 -6.91 -4.98
C VAL A 48 -4.58 -6.10 -5.57
N LYS A 49 -5.03 -5.08 -4.83
CA LYS A 49 -6.04 -4.14 -5.33
C LYS A 49 -5.37 -2.84 -5.77
N VAL A 50 -5.44 -2.54 -7.06
CA VAL A 50 -4.83 -1.35 -7.67
C VAL A 50 -5.91 -0.60 -8.45
N LEU A 51 -6.05 0.71 -8.19
CA LEU A 51 -7.06 1.56 -8.85
C LEU A 51 -8.49 0.97 -8.83
N GLY A 52 -8.88 0.35 -7.71
CA GLY A 52 -10.21 -0.25 -7.53
C GLY A 52 -10.43 -1.58 -8.25
N ARG A 53 -9.37 -2.19 -8.81
CA ARG A 53 -9.40 -3.50 -9.48
C ARG A 53 -8.57 -4.52 -8.72
N ASP A 54 -9.00 -5.77 -8.73
CA ASP A 54 -8.29 -6.87 -8.08
C ASP A 54 -7.42 -7.62 -9.10
N TYR A 55 -6.17 -7.86 -8.74
CA TYR A 55 -5.20 -8.61 -9.53
C TYR A 55 -4.75 -9.83 -8.74
N GLU A 56 -4.62 -10.98 -9.41
CA GLU A 56 -4.10 -12.21 -8.83
C GLU A 56 -2.63 -12.42 -9.18
N ARG A 57 -1.89 -13.08 -8.30
CA ARG A 57 -0.46 -13.33 -8.53
C ARG A 57 -0.26 -14.20 -9.77
N GLY A 58 0.49 -13.67 -10.74
CA GLY A 58 0.97 -14.39 -11.90
C GLY A 58 2.14 -15.32 -11.58
N ARG A 59 2.58 -16.07 -12.59
CA ARG A 59 3.69 -17.04 -12.45
C ARG A 59 5.07 -16.43 -12.72
N PHE A 60 5.12 -15.21 -13.22
CA PHE A 60 6.37 -14.57 -13.65
C PHE A 60 6.96 -13.69 -12.55
N HIS A 61 8.26 -13.88 -12.32
CA HIS A 61 9.07 -13.09 -11.38
C HIS A 61 10.10 -12.19 -12.07
N ASN A 62 9.92 -11.99 -13.37
CA ASN A 62 10.81 -11.14 -14.14
C ASN A 62 10.48 -9.66 -13.85
N PRO A 63 11.50 -8.79 -13.91
CA PRO A 63 11.24 -7.35 -13.90
C PRO A 63 10.30 -6.98 -15.06
N PRO A 64 9.52 -5.90 -14.91
CA PRO A 64 8.79 -5.35 -16.03
C PRO A 64 9.75 -5.04 -17.19
N THR A 65 9.21 -4.94 -18.40
CA THR A 65 9.97 -4.48 -19.57
C THR A 65 10.70 -3.17 -19.25
N PRO A 66 11.82 -2.86 -19.93
CA PRO A 66 12.71 -1.75 -19.55
C PRO A 66 12.04 -0.37 -19.50
N HIS A 67 10.84 -0.24 -20.09
CA HIS A 67 9.99 0.94 -19.99
C HIS A 67 8.71 0.57 -19.24
N TYR A 68 8.64 0.92 -17.96
CA TYR A 68 7.50 0.65 -17.09
C TYR A 68 7.01 1.90 -16.37
N CYS A 69 5.72 1.91 -16.07
CA CYS A 69 5.03 3.05 -15.48
C CYS A 69 4.69 2.75 -14.02
N ILE A 70 5.23 3.49 -13.06
CA ILE A 70 4.79 3.37 -11.66
C ILE A 70 3.39 3.99 -11.57
N ILE A 71 2.41 3.18 -11.21
CA ILE A 71 1.00 3.59 -11.13
C ILE A 71 0.51 3.71 -9.68
N ASP A 72 1.19 3.03 -8.76
CA ASP A 72 0.84 3.02 -7.35
C ASP A 72 2.04 2.57 -6.53
N THR A 73 1.91 2.65 -5.21
CA THR A 73 2.90 2.13 -4.26
C THR A 73 2.21 1.35 -3.17
N MET A 74 2.87 0.30 -2.71
CA MET A 74 2.40 -0.54 -1.63
C MET A 74 2.60 0.14 -0.28
N PHE A 75 1.50 0.55 0.34
CA PHE A 75 1.49 0.96 1.73
C PHE A 75 1.80 -0.24 2.66
N PRO A 76 2.57 -0.07 3.76
CA PRO A 76 3.16 1.16 4.31
C PRO A 76 4.60 1.44 3.88
N PHE A 77 5.15 0.69 2.93
CA PHE A 77 6.60 0.69 2.63
C PHE A 77 6.97 1.35 1.30
N ASP A 78 5.97 1.93 0.63
CA ASP A 78 6.09 2.61 -0.66
C ASP A 78 6.76 1.78 -1.76
N TYR A 79 6.63 0.44 -1.72
CA TYR A 79 7.22 -0.40 -2.78
C TYR A 79 6.49 -0.16 -4.10
N PRO A 80 7.21 0.03 -5.22
CA PRO A 80 6.60 0.44 -6.47
C PRO A 80 5.73 -0.66 -7.08
N ILE A 81 4.55 -0.25 -7.55
CA ILE A 81 3.67 -1.04 -8.41
C ILE A 81 3.75 -0.44 -9.80
N ALA A 82 4.18 -1.23 -10.77
CA ALA A 82 4.29 -0.84 -12.17
C ALA A 82 3.15 -1.45 -13.00
N ALA A 83 2.63 -0.71 -13.98
CA ALA A 83 1.74 -1.30 -14.99
C ALA A 83 2.52 -2.19 -15.96
N ASP A 84 1.92 -3.29 -16.42
CA ASP A 84 2.43 -4.14 -17.51
C ASP A 84 2.23 -3.52 -18.91
N VAL A 85 1.95 -2.22 -18.97
CA VAL A 85 1.78 -1.53 -20.24
C VAL A 85 3.09 -0.86 -20.62
N VAL A 86 3.50 -1.17 -21.83
CA VAL A 86 4.67 -0.60 -22.49
C VAL A 86 4.51 0.92 -22.48
N GLY A 87 5.33 1.61 -21.68
CA GLY A 87 5.55 3.03 -21.90
C GLY A 87 5.99 3.20 -23.35
N GLY A 88 5.47 4.22 -24.04
CA GLY A 88 5.85 4.48 -25.43
C GLY A 88 7.38 4.47 -25.58
N PRO A 89 7.93 4.09 -26.75
CA PRO A 89 9.37 3.84 -26.99
C PRO A 89 10.33 4.99 -26.61
N ASP A 90 9.79 6.13 -26.20
CA ASP A 90 10.46 7.41 -26.01
C ASP A 90 10.67 7.76 -24.52
N GLY A 91 10.28 6.89 -23.58
CA GLY A 91 10.47 7.12 -22.14
C GLY A 91 9.63 8.26 -21.54
N ARG A 92 8.57 8.68 -22.22
CA ARG A 92 7.64 9.71 -21.73
C ARG A 92 6.74 9.20 -20.60
N PRO A 93 6.26 10.08 -19.71
CA PRO A 93 5.33 9.70 -18.65
C PRO A 93 4.09 9.05 -19.27
N CYS A 94 3.68 7.95 -18.66
CA CYS A 94 2.61 7.14 -19.19
C CYS A 94 1.29 7.87 -18.97
N ASP A 95 0.71 8.43 -20.03
CA ASP A 95 -0.70 8.87 -20.06
C ASP A 95 -1.58 7.62 -19.99
N PHE A 96 -1.67 7.06 -18.80
CA PHE A 96 -2.40 5.83 -18.56
C PHE A 96 -3.87 6.16 -18.29
N HIS A 97 -4.67 6.25 -19.36
CA HIS A 97 -6.13 6.39 -19.27
C HIS A 97 -6.85 5.03 -19.16
N GLY A 98 -6.13 3.91 -19.25
CA GLY A 98 -6.68 2.56 -19.26
C GLY A 98 -6.68 1.87 -17.90
N THR A 99 -7.10 0.60 -17.87
CA THR A 99 -6.80 -0.34 -16.77
C THR A 99 -5.76 -1.32 -17.30
N PRO A 100 -4.63 -1.55 -16.62
CA PRO A 100 -3.62 -2.46 -17.12
C PRO A 100 -4.11 -3.91 -16.98
N THR A 101 -3.78 -4.77 -17.95
CA THR A 101 -4.12 -6.21 -17.89
C THR A 101 -3.29 -6.95 -16.85
N GLY A 102 -2.13 -6.39 -16.48
CA GLY A 102 -1.29 -6.86 -15.39
C GLY A 102 -0.51 -5.72 -14.74
N VAL A 103 -0.01 -5.98 -13.54
CA VAL A 103 0.85 -5.06 -12.79
C VAL A 103 2.03 -5.83 -12.23
N TYR A 104 3.19 -5.20 -12.09
CA TYR A 104 4.34 -5.76 -11.42
C TYR A 104 4.48 -5.10 -10.05
N LEU A 105 4.63 -5.91 -9.02
CA LEU A 105 4.96 -5.47 -7.68
C LEU A 105 6.43 -5.73 -7.42
N ARG A 106 7.18 -4.70 -7.03
CA ARG A 106 8.54 -4.91 -6.51
C ARG A 106 8.45 -5.24 -5.03
N TRP A 107 9.11 -6.30 -4.61
CA TRP A 107 9.15 -6.73 -3.22
C TRP A 107 10.40 -6.21 -2.49
N LYS A 108 10.41 -6.37 -1.15
CA LYS A 108 11.45 -5.83 -0.27
C LYS A 108 12.87 -6.33 -0.56
N ASP A 109 12.98 -7.52 -1.13
CA ASP A 109 14.23 -8.15 -1.58
C ASP A 109 14.67 -7.69 -2.97
N GLY A 110 13.88 -6.82 -3.61
CA GLY A 110 14.11 -6.33 -4.96
C GLY A 110 13.50 -7.20 -6.06
N THR A 111 12.88 -8.33 -5.71
CA THR A 111 12.24 -9.25 -6.67
C THR A 111 10.96 -8.62 -7.22
N TRP A 112 10.76 -8.72 -8.53
CA TRP A 112 9.50 -8.32 -9.16
C TRP A 112 8.58 -9.52 -9.27
N THR A 113 7.29 -9.32 -9.00
CA THR A 113 6.26 -10.35 -9.21
C THR A 113 5.16 -9.75 -10.05
N GLN A 114 4.81 -10.42 -11.14
CA GLN A 114 3.66 -10.03 -11.97
C GLN A 114 2.36 -10.46 -11.29
N TYR A 115 1.35 -9.61 -11.39
CA TYR A 115 -0.02 -9.84 -11.00
C TYR A 115 -0.91 -9.57 -12.21
N GLN A 116 -1.82 -10.48 -12.53
CA GLN A 116 -2.71 -10.37 -13.68
C GLN A 116 -4.10 -9.97 -13.20
N LEU A 117 -4.83 -9.22 -14.01
CA LEU A 117 -6.18 -8.78 -13.66
C LEU A 117 -7.07 -10.01 -13.41
N LEU A 118 -7.77 -10.04 -12.28
CA LEU A 118 -8.60 -11.18 -11.90
C LEU A 118 -9.72 -11.38 -12.93
N GLY A 119 -9.79 -12.57 -13.52
CA GLY A 119 -10.75 -12.88 -14.58
C GLY A 119 -10.39 -12.32 -15.96
N ALA A 120 -9.14 -11.87 -16.14
CA ALA A 120 -8.60 -11.68 -17.48
C ALA A 120 -8.59 -13.01 -18.26
N PRO A 121 -8.77 -12.96 -19.59
CA PRO A 121 -8.78 -14.15 -20.45
C PRO A 121 -7.45 -14.91 -20.47
#